data_AF-A0A7C3Q5L5-F1
#
_entry.id   AF-A0A7C3Q5L5-F1
#
_cell.length_a   1.000
_cell.length_b   1.000
_cell.length_c   1.000
_cell.angle_alpha   90.00
_cell.angle_beta   90.00
_cell.angle_gamma   90.00
#
_symmetry.space_group_name_H-M   'P 1'
#
loop_
_entity.id
_entity.type
_entity.pdbx_description
1 polymer ?
#
loop_
_entity_poly.entity_id
_entity_poly.type
_entity_poly.pdbx_seq_one_letter_code
_entity_poly.pdbx_strand_id
1 'polypeptide(L)'
;VEECARAVRLLQEAGRSVAALRDATPEDLHLLKEAGDETALRRARHVILENARVVAFAEALETGDAAALGRLMAESHASLRDDYEVSSPELDAMVRAAASAPGCIGARMTGAGFGGCCVALVAAGRTGEFLPATLQTYRAYGFPEPALRLTTPSRGVDVVEVGEPSTEL
;
A
#
# COMPACT_ATOMS: atom_id res chain seq x y z
N VAL A 1 14.02 7.74 -0.37
CA VAL A 1 14.09 8.90 0.57
C VAL A 1 14.81 10.08 -0.06
N GLU A 2 16.00 9.89 -0.63
CA GLU A 2 16.77 10.98 -1.26
C GLU A 2 16.02 11.68 -2.41
N GLU A 3 15.34 10.92 -3.28
CA GLU A 3 14.56 11.46 -4.39
C GLU A 3 13.37 12.31 -3.92
N CYS A 4 12.71 11.91 -2.83
CA CYS A 4 11.67 12.73 -2.20
C CYS A 4 12.27 14.01 -1.59
N ALA A 5 13.43 13.92 -0.94
CA ALA A 5 14.12 15.09 -0.42
C ALA A 5 14.57 16.03 -1.55
N ARG A 6 14.92 15.50 -2.72
CA ARG A 6 15.20 16.30 -3.92
C ARG A 6 13.95 17.07 -4.37
N ALA A 7 12.80 16.41 -4.43
CA ALA A 7 11.54 17.08 -4.77
C ALA A 7 11.18 18.20 -3.78
N VAL A 8 11.37 18.00 -2.47
CA VAL A 8 11.17 19.06 -1.47
C VAL A 8 12.07 20.27 -1.74
N ARG A 9 13.37 20.04 -2.02
CA ARG A 9 14.30 21.13 -2.36
C ARG A 9 13.88 21.89 -3.61
N LEU A 10 13.44 21.19 -4.65
CA LEU A 10 12.97 21.81 -5.89
C LEU A 10 11.73 22.70 -5.64
N LEU A 11 10.79 22.27 -4.81
CA LEU A 11 9.64 23.08 -4.42
C LEU A 11 10.05 24.32 -3.62
N GLN A 12 11.03 24.19 -2.74
CA GLN A 12 11.58 25.32 -1.98
C GLN A 12 12.30 26.32 -2.88
N GLU A 13 13.10 25.85 -3.84
CA GLU A 13 13.74 26.68 -4.87
C GLU A 13 12.70 27.44 -5.73
N ALA A 14 11.54 26.83 -5.96
CA ALA A 14 10.39 27.45 -6.63
C ALA A 14 9.54 28.37 -5.72
N GLY A 15 10.01 28.68 -4.50
CA GLY A 15 9.37 29.64 -3.60
C GLY A 15 8.26 29.06 -2.72
N ARG A 16 8.08 27.74 -2.66
CA ARG A 16 7.10 27.09 -1.77
C ARG A 16 7.68 26.89 -0.38
N SER A 17 6.89 27.21 0.65
CA SER A 17 7.26 26.98 2.05
C SER A 17 6.78 25.59 2.49
N VAL A 18 7.49 24.55 2.06
CA VAL A 18 7.20 23.14 2.40
C VAL A 18 8.37 22.53 3.16
N ALA A 19 8.11 21.83 4.27
CA ALA A 19 9.15 21.12 5.02
C ALA A 19 9.27 19.66 4.58
N ALA A 20 8.15 19.06 4.17
CA ALA A 20 8.08 17.73 3.57
C ALA A 20 7.03 17.68 2.46
N LEU A 21 7.01 16.60 1.68
CA LEU A 21 6.01 16.40 0.62
C LEU A 21 4.57 16.30 1.14
N ARG A 22 4.35 16.07 2.44
CA ARG A 22 3.02 16.14 3.05
C ARG A 22 2.45 17.57 3.06
N ASP A 23 3.32 18.57 3.09
CA ASP A 23 2.90 19.98 3.10
C ASP A 23 2.61 20.50 1.67
N ALA A 24 2.94 19.71 0.65
CA ALA A 24 2.71 20.03 -0.75
C ALA A 24 1.33 19.54 -1.24
N THR A 25 0.85 20.17 -2.30
CA THR A 25 -0.46 19.97 -2.92
C THR A 25 -0.31 19.41 -4.34
N PRO A 26 -1.35 18.79 -4.92
CA PRO A 26 -1.30 18.34 -6.33
C PRO A 26 -0.99 19.48 -7.30
N GLU A 27 -1.41 20.70 -6.99
CA GLU A 27 -1.10 21.89 -7.75
C GLU A 27 0.40 22.12 -7.83
N ASP A 28 1.18 21.82 -6.79
CA ASP A 28 2.64 22.05 -6.77
C ASP A 28 3.41 21.16 -7.78
N LEU A 29 2.79 20.10 -8.32
CA LEU A 29 3.44 19.17 -9.26
C LEU A 29 3.89 19.83 -10.57
N HIS A 30 3.25 20.94 -10.99
CA HIS A 30 3.69 21.65 -12.20
C HIS A 30 5.08 22.26 -12.03
N LEU A 31 5.43 22.73 -10.83
CA LEU A 31 6.74 23.31 -10.53
C LEU A 31 7.85 22.26 -10.64
N LEU A 32 7.58 21.04 -10.18
CA LEU A 32 8.50 19.91 -10.33
C LEU A 32 8.68 19.49 -11.79
N LYS A 33 7.60 19.56 -12.58
CA LYS A 33 7.66 19.32 -14.02
C LYS A 33 8.50 20.36 -14.74
N GLU A 34 8.36 21.63 -14.38
CA GLU A 34 9.15 22.73 -14.92
C GLU A 34 10.64 22.62 -14.56
N ALA A 35 10.94 22.11 -13.36
CA ALA A 35 12.31 21.83 -12.93
C ALA A 35 13.01 20.72 -13.75
N GLY A 36 12.24 19.91 -14.51
CA GLY A 36 12.78 18.92 -15.44
C GLY A 36 13.34 17.64 -14.81
N ASP A 37 13.17 17.44 -13.50
CA ASP A 37 13.56 16.21 -12.79
C ASP A 37 12.38 15.23 -12.73
N GLU A 38 12.28 14.38 -13.75
CA GLU A 38 11.14 13.45 -13.90
C GLU A 38 11.07 12.45 -12.74
N THR A 39 12.20 12.00 -12.22
CA THR A 39 12.22 11.08 -11.07
C THR A 39 11.66 11.77 -9.83
N ALA A 40 12.15 12.97 -9.49
CA ALA A 40 11.63 13.74 -8.37
C ALA A 40 10.13 14.03 -8.52
N LEU A 41 9.68 14.37 -9.73
CA LEU A 41 8.26 14.57 -10.05
C LEU A 41 7.43 13.30 -9.77
N ARG A 42 7.85 12.13 -10.28
CA ARG A 42 7.13 10.87 -10.05
C ARG A 42 7.06 10.50 -8.56
N ARG A 43 8.19 10.59 -7.83
CA ARG A 43 8.20 10.31 -6.39
C ARG A 43 7.30 11.27 -5.61
N ALA A 44 7.32 12.55 -5.93
CA ALA A 44 6.46 13.54 -5.31
C ALA A 44 4.98 13.29 -5.62
N ARG A 45 4.64 12.99 -6.88
CA ARG A 45 3.28 12.66 -7.30
C ARG A 45 2.74 11.47 -6.51
N HIS A 46 3.53 10.42 -6.34
CA HIS A 46 3.12 9.29 -5.51
C HIS A 46 2.78 9.75 -4.09
N VAL A 47 3.71 10.42 -3.39
CA VAL A 47 3.55 10.77 -1.98
C VAL A 47 2.40 11.75 -1.75
N ILE A 48 2.31 12.80 -2.56
CA ILE A 48 1.28 13.83 -2.45
C ILE A 48 -0.12 13.21 -2.65
N LEU A 49 -0.28 12.40 -3.69
CA LEU A 49 -1.57 11.77 -3.98
C LEU A 49 -1.88 10.60 -3.04
N GLU A 50 -0.89 9.86 -2.57
CA GLU A 50 -1.08 8.78 -1.59
C GLU A 50 -1.58 9.33 -0.26
N ASN A 51 -1.09 10.49 0.20
CA ASN A 51 -1.60 11.14 1.41
C ASN A 51 -3.10 11.41 1.31
N ALA A 52 -3.57 11.93 0.17
CA ALA A 52 -4.99 12.15 -0.07
C ALA A 52 -5.78 10.82 -0.13
N ARG A 53 -5.22 9.79 -0.78
CA ARG A 53 -5.84 8.46 -0.85
C ARG A 53 -5.99 7.82 0.53
N VAL A 54 -5.05 8.01 1.45
CA VAL A 54 -5.16 7.49 2.82
C VAL A 54 -6.34 8.10 3.57
N VAL A 55 -6.54 9.42 3.45
CA VAL A 55 -7.70 10.11 4.05
C VAL A 55 -9.00 9.59 3.43
N ALA A 56 -9.08 9.53 2.11
CA ALA A 56 -10.25 8.99 1.42
C ALA A 56 -10.53 7.52 1.76
N PHE A 57 -9.48 6.71 1.99
CA PHE A 57 -9.62 5.31 2.39
C PHE A 57 -10.18 5.19 3.81
N ALA A 58 -9.78 6.07 4.73
CA ALA A 58 -10.34 6.12 6.08
C ALA A 58 -11.84 6.50 6.05
N GLU A 59 -12.22 7.51 5.27
CA GLU A 59 -13.62 7.90 5.09
C GLU A 59 -14.47 6.76 4.47
N ALA A 60 -13.91 6.05 3.48
CA ALA A 60 -14.56 4.88 2.88
C ALA A 60 -14.72 3.72 3.88
N LEU A 61 -13.77 3.54 4.81
CA LEU A 61 -13.90 2.55 5.89
C LEU A 61 -15.03 2.93 6.86
N GLU A 62 -15.11 4.20 7.26
CA GLU A 62 -16.14 4.71 8.18
C GLU A 62 -17.55 4.58 7.60
N THR A 63 -17.69 4.82 6.30
CA THR A 63 -18.97 4.77 5.58
C THR A 63 -19.32 3.38 5.05
N GLY A 64 -18.39 2.42 5.11
CA GLY A 64 -18.58 1.07 4.58
C GLY A 64 -18.62 1.00 3.04
N ASP A 65 -18.06 1.98 2.33
CA ASP A 65 -18.02 2.00 0.86
C ASP A 65 -16.96 1.03 0.32
N ALA A 66 -17.33 -0.25 0.19
CA ALA A 66 -16.45 -1.29 -0.32
C ALA A 66 -15.92 -0.99 -1.75
N ALA A 67 -16.71 -0.30 -2.59
CA ALA A 67 -16.27 0.02 -3.95
C ALA A 67 -15.17 1.09 -3.95
N ALA A 68 -15.29 2.10 -3.09
CA ALA A 68 -14.23 3.09 -2.88
C ALA A 68 -12.97 2.45 -2.29
N LEU A 69 -13.09 1.58 -1.28
CA LEU A 69 -11.95 0.87 -0.71
C LEU A 69 -11.18 0.08 -1.78
N GLY A 70 -11.90 -0.67 -2.61
CA GLY A 70 -11.31 -1.42 -3.71
C GLY A 70 -10.55 -0.57 -4.71
N ARG A 71 -11.18 0.51 -5.21
CA ARG A 71 -10.52 1.45 -6.14
C ARG A 71 -9.27 2.08 -5.53
N LEU A 72 -9.36 2.59 -4.29
CA LEU A 72 -8.26 3.29 -3.64
C LEU A 72 -7.04 2.38 -3.40
N MET A 73 -7.26 1.10 -3.04
CA MET A 73 -6.17 0.12 -2.94
C MET A 73 -5.51 -0.13 -4.30
N ALA A 74 -6.30 -0.28 -5.36
CA ALA A 74 -5.78 -0.51 -6.71
C ALA A 74 -5.00 0.69 -7.25
N GLU A 75 -5.53 1.91 -7.08
CA GLU A 75 -4.87 3.17 -7.45
C GLU A 75 -3.56 3.36 -6.69
N SER A 76 -3.56 3.03 -5.39
CA SER A 76 -2.35 3.09 -4.59
C SER A 76 -1.29 2.09 -5.05
N HIS A 77 -1.67 0.84 -5.35
CA HIS A 77 -0.74 -0.14 -5.89
C HIS A 77 -0.15 0.30 -7.23
N ALA A 78 -0.98 0.82 -8.13
CA ALA A 78 -0.51 1.37 -9.40
C ALA A 78 0.46 2.52 -9.19
N SER A 79 0.17 3.44 -8.25
CA SER A 79 1.08 4.55 -7.93
C SER A 79 2.41 4.06 -7.33
N LEU A 80 2.40 3.04 -6.46
CA LEU A 80 3.63 2.42 -5.95
C LEU A 80 4.46 1.74 -7.04
N ARG A 81 3.81 1.14 -8.03
CA ARG A 81 4.46 0.46 -9.16
C ARG A 81 5.02 1.46 -10.17
N ASP A 82 4.24 2.45 -10.56
CA ASP A 82 4.51 3.30 -11.72
C ASP A 82 5.19 4.63 -11.34
N ASP A 83 4.74 5.28 -10.26
CA ASP A 83 5.29 6.57 -9.81
C ASP A 83 6.39 6.39 -8.76
N TYR A 84 6.24 5.43 -7.84
CA TYR A 84 7.22 5.19 -6.78
C TYR A 84 8.25 4.10 -7.14
N GLU A 85 7.93 3.22 -8.08
CA GLU A 85 8.80 2.16 -8.60
C GLU A 85 9.37 1.21 -7.51
N VAL A 86 8.53 0.88 -6.52
CA VAL A 86 8.90 -0.02 -5.41
C VAL A 86 8.20 -1.38 -5.46
N SER A 87 7.43 -1.67 -6.50
CA SER A 87 6.81 -3.00 -6.65
C SER A 87 7.83 -4.03 -7.15
N SER A 88 7.35 -5.26 -7.39
CA SER A 88 8.12 -6.31 -8.07
C SER A 88 7.18 -7.15 -8.94
N PRO A 89 7.72 -7.93 -9.91
CA PRO A 89 6.90 -8.86 -10.70
C PRO A 89 6.07 -9.82 -9.84
N GLU A 90 6.64 -10.29 -8.73
CA GLU A 90 5.98 -11.17 -7.75
C GLU A 90 4.83 -10.46 -7.03
N LEU A 91 5.05 -9.22 -6.56
CA LEU A 91 4.02 -8.43 -5.90
C LEU A 91 2.87 -8.11 -6.85
N ASP A 92 3.19 -7.67 -8.08
CA ASP A 92 2.19 -7.34 -9.10
C ASP A 92 1.36 -8.58 -9.48
N ALA A 93 2.01 -9.74 -9.61
CA ALA A 93 1.31 -11.00 -9.87
C ALA A 93 0.40 -11.40 -8.69
N MET A 94 0.85 -11.26 -7.45
CA MET A 94 0.04 -11.55 -6.27
C MET A 94 -1.15 -10.59 -6.15
N VAL A 95 -0.96 -9.29 -6.38
CA VAL A 95 -2.05 -8.32 -6.36
C VAL A 95 -3.07 -8.63 -7.45
N ARG A 96 -2.63 -8.95 -8.68
CA ARG A 96 -3.54 -9.38 -9.76
C ARG A 96 -4.31 -10.64 -9.39
N ALA A 97 -3.62 -11.66 -8.87
CA ALA A 97 -4.23 -12.92 -8.47
C ALA A 97 -5.25 -12.75 -7.33
N ALA A 98 -4.95 -11.89 -6.36
CA ALA A 98 -5.87 -11.55 -5.29
C ALA A 98 -7.07 -10.75 -5.81
N ALA A 99 -6.83 -9.73 -6.63
CA ALA A 99 -7.88 -8.87 -7.18
C ALA A 99 -8.87 -9.63 -8.09
N SER A 100 -8.43 -10.68 -8.79
CA SER A 100 -9.31 -11.51 -9.62
C SER A 100 -10.06 -12.61 -8.84
N ALA A 101 -9.73 -12.83 -7.57
CA ALA A 101 -10.32 -13.90 -6.78
C ALA A 101 -11.72 -13.54 -6.23
N PRO A 102 -12.65 -14.51 -6.11
CA PRO A 102 -13.98 -14.27 -5.59
C PRO A 102 -13.98 -13.64 -4.19
N GLY A 103 -14.80 -12.61 -4.00
CA GLY A 103 -14.94 -11.92 -2.72
C GLY A 103 -13.81 -10.94 -2.37
N CYS A 104 -12.83 -10.74 -3.25
CA CYS A 104 -11.86 -9.66 -3.08
C CYS A 104 -12.54 -8.29 -3.23
N ILE A 105 -12.32 -7.41 -2.26
CA ILE A 105 -12.74 -6.01 -2.32
C ILE A 105 -11.64 -5.17 -2.98
N GLY A 106 -10.39 -5.37 -2.55
CA GLY A 106 -9.23 -4.69 -3.08
C GLY A 106 -7.93 -5.32 -2.60
N ALA A 107 -6.85 -5.15 -3.37
CA ALA A 107 -5.54 -5.68 -3.03
C ALA A 107 -4.43 -4.70 -3.42
N ARG A 108 -3.35 -4.65 -2.64
CA ARG A 108 -2.13 -3.89 -2.94
C ARG A 108 -0.91 -4.52 -2.26
N MET A 109 0.29 -4.15 -2.71
CA MET A 109 1.50 -4.39 -1.92
C MET A 109 1.45 -3.59 -0.60
N THR A 110 2.14 -4.09 0.43
CA THR A 110 2.27 -3.44 1.73
C THR A 110 3.71 -3.52 2.25
N GLY A 111 4.10 -2.56 3.09
CA GLY A 111 5.48 -2.40 3.54
C GLY A 111 6.36 -1.67 2.51
N ALA A 112 7.67 -1.93 2.57
CA ALA A 112 8.67 -1.17 1.81
C ALA A 112 8.69 -1.45 0.30
N GLY A 113 8.21 -2.63 -0.12
CA GLY A 113 8.30 -3.08 -1.52
C GLY A 113 9.53 -3.91 -1.84
N PHE A 114 9.79 -4.09 -3.13
CA PHE A 114 10.84 -4.94 -3.70
C PHE A 114 10.71 -6.42 -3.28
N GLY A 115 9.46 -6.86 -3.10
CA GLY A 115 9.10 -8.14 -2.52
C GLY A 115 8.34 -7.99 -1.20
N GLY A 116 8.27 -9.06 -0.41
CA GLY A 116 7.57 -9.06 0.88
C GLY A 116 6.09 -9.44 0.74
N CYS A 117 5.19 -8.58 1.21
CA CYS A 117 3.79 -8.92 1.39
C CYS A 117 2.84 -8.07 0.54
N CYS A 118 1.71 -8.67 0.20
CA CYS A 118 0.52 -7.98 -0.26
C CYS A 118 -0.55 -8.06 0.83
N VAL A 119 -1.45 -7.07 0.85
CA VAL A 119 -2.66 -7.08 1.67
C VAL A 119 -3.87 -7.05 0.75
N ALA A 120 -4.87 -7.87 1.06
CA ALA A 120 -6.15 -7.89 0.37
C ALA A 120 -7.27 -7.75 1.40
N LEU A 121 -8.24 -6.86 1.12
CA LEU A 121 -9.53 -6.89 1.80
C LEU A 121 -10.42 -7.92 1.12
N VAL A 122 -11.04 -8.78 1.91
CA VAL A 122 -11.91 -9.86 1.43
C VAL A 122 -13.24 -9.77 2.17
N ALA A 123 -14.34 -9.88 1.44
CA ALA A 123 -15.67 -9.91 2.02
C ALA A 123 -15.80 -11.06 3.03
N ALA A 124 -16.44 -10.78 4.17
CA ALA A 124 -16.62 -11.76 5.23
C ALA A 124 -17.29 -13.05 4.70
N GLY A 125 -16.80 -14.20 5.14
CA GLY A 125 -17.29 -15.51 4.69
C GLY A 125 -16.84 -15.96 3.30
N ARG A 126 -16.11 -15.14 2.53
CA ARG A 126 -15.63 -15.51 1.18
C ARG A 126 -14.21 -16.09 1.16
N THR A 127 -13.54 -16.21 2.31
CA THR A 127 -12.15 -16.69 2.40
C THR A 127 -11.96 -18.10 1.85
N GLY A 128 -12.97 -18.97 1.98
CA GLY A 128 -12.91 -20.35 1.46
C GLY A 128 -12.82 -20.44 -0.06
N GLU A 129 -13.38 -19.48 -0.80
CA GLU A 129 -13.25 -19.39 -2.26
C GLU A 129 -12.06 -18.53 -2.68
N PHE A 130 -11.80 -17.45 -1.94
CA PHE A 130 -10.73 -16.50 -2.21
C PHE A 130 -9.35 -17.16 -2.20
N LEU A 131 -9.00 -17.85 -1.10
CA LEU A 131 -7.67 -18.43 -0.91
C LEU A 131 -7.25 -19.40 -2.02
N PRO A 132 -8.03 -20.45 -2.36
CA PRO A 132 -7.63 -21.37 -3.41
C PRO A 132 -7.58 -20.71 -4.79
N ALA A 133 -8.50 -19.79 -5.09
CA ALA A 133 -8.50 -19.07 -6.37
C ALA A 133 -7.25 -18.19 -6.52
N THR A 134 -6.88 -17.42 -5.48
CA THR A 134 -5.66 -16.61 -5.49
C THR A 134 -4.42 -17.47 -5.67
N LEU A 135 -4.28 -18.60 -4.94
CA LEU A 135 -3.13 -19.49 -5.10
C LEU A 135 -3.05 -20.10 -6.49
N GLN A 136 -4.18 -20.55 -7.04
CA GLN A 136 -4.23 -21.12 -8.38
C GLN A 136 -3.76 -20.12 -9.43
N THR A 137 -4.28 -18.88 -9.39
CA THR A 137 -3.87 -17.83 -10.33
C THR A 137 -2.42 -17.42 -10.13
N TYR A 138 -1.95 -17.29 -8.88
CA TYR A 138 -0.56 -16.91 -8.61
C TYR A 138 0.44 -17.95 -9.11
N ARG A 139 0.17 -19.24 -8.90
CA ARG A 139 1.02 -20.35 -9.39
C ARG A 139 1.21 -20.32 -10.91
N ALA A 140 0.20 -19.86 -11.66
CA ALA A 140 0.29 -19.76 -13.11
C ALA A 140 1.35 -18.75 -13.59
N TYR A 141 1.80 -17.82 -12.72
CA TYR A 141 2.89 -16.90 -13.02
C TYR A 141 4.29 -17.54 -12.86
N GLY A 142 4.40 -18.73 -12.25
CA GLY A 142 5.67 -19.45 -12.12
C GLY A 142 6.62 -18.96 -11.01
N PHE A 143 6.12 -18.13 -10.09
CA PHE A 143 6.89 -17.67 -8.92
C PHE A 143 6.88 -18.70 -7.77
N PRO A 144 7.80 -18.59 -6.79
CA PRO A 144 7.79 -19.45 -5.60
C PRO A 144 6.46 -19.44 -4.85
N GLU A 145 6.13 -20.54 -4.18
CA GLU A 145 4.87 -20.67 -3.44
C GLU A 145 4.76 -19.59 -2.34
N PRO A 146 3.66 -18.81 -2.30
CA PRO A 146 3.48 -17.75 -1.33
C PRO A 146 2.94 -18.29 0.00
N ALA A 147 3.16 -17.56 1.08
CA ALA A 147 2.46 -17.80 2.35
C ALA A 147 1.21 -16.91 2.43
N LEU A 148 0.05 -17.50 2.72
CA LEU A 148 -1.19 -16.76 2.97
C LEU A 148 -1.50 -16.75 4.48
N ARG A 149 -1.82 -15.57 5.00
CA ARG A 149 -2.19 -15.35 6.40
C ARG A 149 -3.55 -14.64 6.44
N LEU A 150 -4.55 -15.31 6.98
CA LEU A 150 -5.79 -14.66 7.37
C LEU A 150 -5.54 -13.95 8.71
N THR A 151 -5.91 -12.68 8.77
CA THR A 151 -5.74 -11.88 9.98
C THR A 151 -6.95 -10.98 10.21
N THR A 152 -7.12 -10.55 11.45
CA THR A 152 -8.04 -9.50 11.86
C THR A 152 -7.25 -8.45 12.64
N PRO A 153 -7.68 -7.18 12.69
CA PRO A 153 -7.03 -6.18 13.53
C PRO A 153 -6.93 -6.68 14.98
N SER A 154 -5.72 -6.63 15.55
CA SER A 154 -5.44 -7.10 16.90
C SER A 154 -4.96 -5.95 17.79
N ARG A 155 -4.84 -6.21 19.10
CA ARG A 155 -4.20 -5.27 20.03
C ARG A 155 -2.73 -5.04 19.66
N GLY A 156 -2.22 -3.88 20.05
CA GLY A 156 -0.81 -3.54 19.99
C GLY A 156 -0.01 -4.15 21.15
N VAL A 157 1.13 -3.52 21.48
CA VAL A 157 1.97 -3.91 22.62
C VAL A 157 1.19 -3.74 23.92
N ASP A 158 1.27 -4.74 24.80
CA ASP A 158 0.65 -4.74 26.12
C ASP A 158 1.59 -5.40 27.15
N VAL A 159 1.43 -5.07 28.42
CA VAL A 159 2.20 -5.68 29.51
C VAL A 159 1.42 -6.88 30.03
N VAL A 160 2.06 -8.05 30.03
CA VAL A 160 1.48 -9.28 30.58
C VAL A 160 2.20 -9.60 31.89
N GLU A 161 1.45 -9.67 32.99
CA GLU A 161 1.99 -10.21 34.24
C GLU A 161 2.27 -11.70 34.06
N VAL A 162 3.54 -12.07 34.13
CA VAL A 162 3.95 -13.48 34.15
C VAL A 162 3.85 -13.93 35.60
N GLY A 163 2.89 -14.80 35.91
CA GLY A 163 2.77 -15.39 37.24
C GLY A 163 4.06 -16.12 37.65
N GLU A 164 4.28 -16.29 38.96
CA GLU A 164 5.42 -17.07 39.47
C GLU A 164 5.40 -18.49 38.86
N PRO A 165 6.55 -19.03 38.43
CA PRO A 165 6.61 -20.36 37.86
C PRO A 165 6.11 -21.38 38.90
N SER A 166 5.05 -22.09 38.56
CA SER A 166 4.45 -23.14 39.39
C SER A 166 5.47 -24.24 39.66
N THR A 167 5.98 -24.30 40.90
CA THR A 167 6.80 -25.38 41.46
C THR A 167 5.91 -26.51 41.95
N GLU A 168 5.22 -27.21 41.05
CA GLU A 168 4.68 -28.53 41.35
C GLU A 168 5.58 -29.59 40.69
N LEU A 169 6.26 -30.37 41.54
CA LEU A 169 7.07 -31.56 41.24
C LEU A 169 6.21 -32.82 41.33
#